data_AF-A0A0C1MV98-F1
#
_entry.id   AF-A0A0C1MV98-F1
#
_cell.length_a   1.000
_cell.length_b   1.000
_cell.length_c   1.000
_cell.angle_alpha   90.00
_cell.angle_beta   90.00
_cell.angle_gamma   90.00
#
_symmetry.space_group_name_H-M   'P 1'
#
loop_
_entity.id
_entity.type
_entity.pdbx_description
1 polymer ?
#
loop_
_entity_poly.entity_id
_entity_poly.type
_entity_poly.pdbx_seq_one_letter_code
_entity_poly.pdbx_strand_id
1 'polypeptide(L)' 'MRQYSVVKIKSLKKDFTHSEKSIGSRLPKVGDVGTIVEVYGEAFDIECSDENGITIWLELFEPDDADLELLYI' A
#
# COMPACT_ATOMS: atom_id res chain seq x y z
N MET A 1 5.89 7.17 -9.64
CA MET A 1 6.30 5.83 -9.15
C MET A 1 5.90 4.81 -10.22
N ARG A 2 6.43 3.59 -10.21
CA ARG A 2 6.11 2.57 -11.21
C ARG A 2 5.83 1.23 -10.52
N GLN A 3 5.30 0.27 -11.27
CA GLN A 3 5.18 -1.11 -10.80
C GLN A 3 6.53 -1.59 -10.25
N TYR A 4 6.48 -2.24 -9.09
CA TYR A 4 7.59 -2.72 -8.27
C TYR A 4 8.43 -1.64 -7.55
N SER A 5 8.03 -0.38 -7.62
CA SER A 5 8.57 0.63 -6.70
C SER A 5 8.21 0.30 -5.26
N VAL A 6 9.15 0.49 -4.33
CA VAL A 6 8.92 0.32 -2.89
C VAL A 6 8.66 1.68 -2.27
N VAL A 7 7.57 1.80 -1.54
CA VAL A 7 7.08 3.04 -0.96
C VAL A 7 6.81 2.90 0.54
N LYS A 8 6.90 4.02 1.26
CA LYS A 8 6.54 4.13 2.67
C LYS A 8 5.34 5.05 2.85
N ILE A 9 4.38 4.63 3.66
CA ILE A 9 3.22 5.44 4.02
C ILE A 9 3.65 6.52 5.02
N LYS A 10 3.47 7.79 4.67
CA LYS A 10 3.79 8.95 5.53
C LYS A 10 2.58 9.51 6.24
N SER A 11 1.45 9.51 5.58
CA SER A 11 0.15 9.92 6.11
C SER A 11 -0.94 9.07 5.46
N LEU A 12 -2.06 8.91 6.16
CA LEU A 12 -3.30 8.40 5.59
C LEU A 12 -4.33 9.53 5.68
N LYS A 13 -4.96 9.84 4.55
CA LYS A 13 -5.96 10.91 4.41
C LYS A 13 -7.39 10.36 4.36
N LYS A 14 -7.53 9.04 4.35
CA LYS A 14 -8.80 8.32 4.55
C LYS A 14 -8.65 7.20 5.57
N ASP A 15 -9.78 6.76 6.10
CA ASP A 15 -9.87 5.51 6.86
C ASP A 15 -10.00 4.33 5.91
N PHE A 16 -9.12 3.35 6.07
CA PHE A 16 -9.26 2.05 5.43
C PHE A 16 -10.14 1.17 6.33
N THR A 17 -11.01 0.37 5.73
CA THR A 17 -11.91 -0.53 6.47
C THR A 17 -11.77 -1.96 5.96
N HIS A 18 -11.68 -2.91 6.89
CA HIS A 18 -11.58 -4.32 6.52
C HIS A 18 -12.96 -4.81 6.07
N SER A 19 -13.04 -5.34 4.86
CA SER A 19 -14.25 -5.98 4.32
C SER A 19 -13.96 -7.46 4.06
N GLU A 20 -14.98 -8.26 3.75
CA GLU A 20 -14.78 -9.66 3.32
C GLU A 20 -13.90 -9.79 2.06
N LYS A 21 -13.68 -8.70 1.33
CA LYS A 21 -12.81 -8.63 0.15
C LYS A 21 -11.39 -8.14 0.46
N SER A 22 -11.13 -7.67 1.68
CA SER A 22 -9.80 -7.23 2.07
C SER A 22 -8.85 -8.41 2.15
N ILE A 23 -7.62 -8.21 1.69
CA ILE A 23 -6.57 -9.22 1.72
C ILE A 23 -5.61 -8.89 2.86
N GLY A 24 -5.18 -9.90 3.61
CA GLY A 24 -4.19 -9.79 4.68
C GLY A 24 -4.77 -9.80 6.09
N SER A 25 -3.92 -9.50 7.08
CA SER A 25 -4.21 -9.65 8.51
C SER A 25 -4.57 -8.35 9.22
N ARG A 26 -4.31 -7.18 8.60
CA ARG A 26 -4.64 -5.87 9.17
C ARG A 26 -4.77 -4.82 8.07
N LEU A 27 -5.15 -3.60 8.45
CA LEU A 27 -5.22 -2.46 7.53
C LEU A 27 -3.86 -1.75 7.38
N PRO A 28 -3.68 -0.94 6.31
CA PRO A 28 -2.53 -0.05 6.17
C PRO A 28 -2.40 0.91 7.35
N LYS A 29 -1.16 1.24 7.72
CA LYS A 29 -0.87 2.26 8.72
C LYS A 29 0.35 3.09 8.35
N VAL A 30 0.44 4.30 8.91
CA VAL A 30 1.62 5.15 8.78
C VAL A 30 2.88 4.41 9.21
N GLY A 31 3.92 4.51 8.39
CA GLY A 31 5.19 3.84 8.59
C GLY A 31 5.33 2.50 7.90
N ASP A 32 4.23 1.90 7.43
CA ASP A 32 4.30 0.69 6.62
C ASP A 32 5.10 0.93 5.34
N VAL A 33 5.83 -0.11 4.92
CA VAL A 33 6.56 -0.16 3.67
C VAL A 33 5.91 -1.22 2.80
N GLY A 34 5.50 -0.83 1.60
CA GLY A 34 4.86 -1.71 0.64
C GLY A 34 5.46 -1.57 -0.75
N THR A 35 5.16 -2.54 -1.60
CA THR A 35 5.55 -2.57 -3.01
C THR A 35 4.34 -2.26 -3.87
N ILE A 36 4.49 -1.37 -4.86
CA ILE A 36 3.44 -1.14 -5.87
C ILE A 36 3.36 -2.38 -6.76
N VAL A 37 2.28 -3.14 -6.69
CA VAL A 37 2.10 -4.36 -7.48
C VAL A 37 1.33 -4.12 -8.78
N GLU A 38 0.56 -3.04 -8.87
CA GLU A 38 -0.13 -2.60 -10.10
C GLU A 38 -0.32 -1.07 -10.13
N VAL A 39 -0.37 -0.49 -11.33
CA VAL A 39 -0.52 0.95 -11.56
C VAL A 39 -1.73 1.24 -12.43
N TYR A 40 -2.65 2.06 -11.91
CA TYR A 40 -3.88 2.49 -12.58
C TYR A 40 -3.88 4.01 -12.79
N GLY A 41 -3.09 4.48 -13.76
CA GLY A 41 -2.88 5.91 -13.96
C GLY A 41 -2.17 6.54 -12.77
N GLU A 42 -2.91 7.23 -11.91
CA GLU A 42 -2.38 7.84 -10.67
C GLU A 42 -2.67 7.02 -9.40
N ALA A 43 -3.47 5.97 -9.51
CA ALA A 43 -3.77 5.05 -8.40
C ALA A 43 -2.83 3.83 -8.41
N PHE A 44 -2.64 3.21 -7.24
CA PHE A 44 -1.71 2.11 -7.05
C PHE A 44 -2.33 1.00 -6.20
N ASP A 45 -2.21 -0.25 -6.63
CA ASP A 45 -2.32 -1.36 -5.68
C ASP A 45 -0.98 -1.54 -4.99
N ILE A 46 -0.99 -1.50 -3.67
CA ILE A 46 0.21 -1.59 -2.84
C ILE A 46 0.07 -2.81 -1.94
N GLU A 47 1.12 -3.65 -1.92
CA GLU A 47 1.21 -4.80 -1.04
C GLU A 47 2.25 -4.55 0.05
N CYS A 48 1.86 -4.72 1.31
CA CYS A 48 2.80 -4.81 2.43
C CYS A 48 2.91 -6.26 2.87
N SER A 49 4.13 -6.76 2.97
CA SER A 49 4.42 -8.14 3.38
C SER A 49 5.42 -8.18 4.52
N ASP A 50 5.41 -9.26 5.28
CA ASP A 50 6.40 -9.50 6.33
C ASP A 50 7.74 -10.02 5.75
N GLU A 51 8.70 -10.27 6.63
CA GLU A 51 10.03 -10.79 6.26
C GLU A 51 10.01 -12.18 5.60
N ASN A 52 8.91 -12.92 5.73
CA ASN A 52 8.71 -14.23 5.11
C ASN A 52 7.95 -14.14 3.78
N GLY A 53 7.61 -12.92 3.33
CA GLY A 53 6.83 -12.68 2.12
C GLY A 53 5.33 -12.94 2.30
N ILE A 54 4.82 -13.00 3.53
CA ILE A 54 3.39 -13.15 3.79
C ILE A 54 2.73 -11.78 3.70
N THR A 55 1.69 -11.66 2.87
CA THR A 55 0.89 -10.44 2.72
C THR A 55 0.24 -10.05 4.05
N ILE A 56 0.63 -8.89 4.57
CA ILE A 56 0.02 -8.24 5.72
C ILE A 56 -1.23 -7.47 5.29
N TRP A 57 -1.16 -6.79 4.14
CA TRP A 57 -2.30 -6.18 3.44
C TRP A 57 -2.01 -5.95 1.95
N LEU A 58 -3.07 -5.92 1.16
CA LEU A 58 -3.06 -5.46 -0.23
C LEU A 58 -4.25 -4.52 -0.41
N GLU A 59 -4.01 -3.26 -0.77
CA GLU A 59 -5.04 -2.22 -0.87
C GLU A 59 -4.78 -1.27 -2.04
N LEU A 60 -5.87 -0.76 -2.61
CA LEU A 60 -5.87 0.30 -3.63
C LEU A 60 -5.73 1.67 -2.95
N PHE A 61 -4.74 2.44 -3.42
CA PHE A 61 -4.51 3.83 -3.05
C PHE A 61 -4.81 4.73 -4.25
N GLU A 62 -5.87 5.51 -4.13
CA GLU A 62 -6.13 6.66 -5.00
C GLU A 62 -5.15 7.80 -4.65
N PRO A 63 -4.96 8.78 -5.56
CA PRO A 63 -3.95 9.85 -5.40
C PRO A 63 -4.04 10.63 -4.08
N ASP A 64 -5.26 10.79 -3.54
CA ASP A 64 -5.54 11.57 -2.35
C ASP A 64 -5.72 10.73 -1.08
N ASP A 65 -5.49 9.41 -1.14
CA ASP A 65 -5.70 8.53 0.01
C ASP A 65 -4.56 8.56 1.02
N ALA A 66 -3.34 8.86 0.57
CA ALA A 66 -2.13 8.83 1.39
C ALA A 66 -1.01 9.68 0.80
N ASP A 67 -0.08 10.12 1.65
CA ASP A 67 1.23 10.59 1.18
C ASP A 67 2.20 9.41 1.18
N LEU A 68 2.78 9.10 0.02
CA LEU A 68 3.72 8.00 -0.17
C LEU A 68 5.13 8.53 -0.44
N GLU A 69 6.11 8.03 0.31
CA GLU A 69 7.53 8.29 0.11
C GLU A 69 8.16 7.14 -0.70
N LEU A 70 8.75 7.44 -1.86
CA LEU A 70 9.48 6.46 -2.66
C LEU A 70 10.81 6.12 -1.99
N LEU A 71 11.06 4.83 -1.74
CA LEU A 71 12.31 4.32 -1.18
C LEU A 71 13.22 3.72 -2.25
N TYR A 72 12.67 2.85 -3.12
CA TYR A 72 13.41 2.10 -4.14
C TYR A 72 12.59 1.98 -5.44
N ILE A 73 13.27 1.75 -6.57
CA ILE A 73 12.71 1.69 -7.94
C ILE A 73 13.05 0.36 -8.63
#